data_AF-A0A7I9YGM4-F1
#
_entry.id   AF-A0A7I9YGM4-F1
#
_cell.length_a   1.000
_cell.length_b   1.000
_cell.length_c   1.000
_cell.angle_alpha   90.00
_cell.angle_beta   90.00
_cell.angle_gamma   90.00
#
_symmetry.space_group_name_H-M   'P 1'
#
loop_
_entity.id
_entity.type
_entity.pdbx_description
1 polymer ?
#
loop_
_entity_poly.entity_id
_entity_poly.type
_entity_poly.pdbx_seq_one_letter_code
_entity_poly.pdbx_strand_id
1 'polypeptide(L)'
;MICGVGAREPYPGEPGTKARLTVGHRIAEIRKGEASLDNLQTECARCNEQAQDTPPHPESLGEVLAVVKQLGAADKAALLTWLECGYRHRNKVDFAYDRTRRLAPSEKEHIMAFLRSATKGMRQVGGAEVDDPRNLSAATEEPFADAPDDSS
;
A
#
# COMPACT_ATOMS: atom_id res chain seq x y z
N MET A 1 9.32 5.88 -7.14
CA MET A 1 7.99 6.51 -7.21
C MET A 1 7.76 7.28 -5.91
N ILE A 2 7.73 8.61 -5.98
CA ILE A 2 7.69 9.50 -4.80
C ILE A 2 6.33 9.47 -4.09
N CYS A 3 5.23 9.82 -4.77
CA CYS A 3 3.90 9.90 -4.14
C CYS A 3 3.08 8.59 -4.21
N GLY A 4 3.64 7.52 -4.75
CA GLY A 4 2.96 6.22 -4.82
C GLY A 4 1.86 6.06 -5.91
N VAL A 5 1.52 7.12 -6.66
CA VAL A 5 0.46 7.08 -7.69
C VAL A 5 0.87 6.30 -8.95
N GLY A 6 0.09 5.28 -9.29
CA GLY A 6 0.32 4.46 -10.47
C GLY A 6 -0.05 5.15 -11.79
N ALA A 7 0.47 4.62 -12.89
CA ALA A 7 0.11 5.11 -14.22
C ALA A 7 -1.41 5.06 -14.45
N ARG A 8 -1.98 6.21 -14.83
CA ARG A 8 -3.42 6.43 -15.09
C ARG A 8 -4.31 6.36 -13.85
N GLU A 9 -3.76 6.27 -12.65
CA GLU A 9 -4.51 6.46 -11.41
C GLU A 9 -4.84 7.94 -11.23
N PRO A 10 -5.99 8.29 -10.61
CA PRO A 10 -6.27 9.66 -10.24
C PRO A 10 -5.23 10.17 -9.25
N TYR A 11 -4.86 11.45 -9.34
CA TYR A 11 -4.08 12.07 -8.28
C TYR A 11 -4.89 12.10 -6.96
N PRO A 12 -4.27 11.85 -5.80
CA PRO A 12 -4.92 12.06 -4.52
C PRO A 12 -5.48 13.48 -4.42
N GLY A 13 -6.78 13.62 -4.11
CA GLY A 13 -7.48 14.90 -4.05
C GLY A 13 -7.99 15.45 -5.39
N GLU A 14 -7.62 14.85 -6.53
CA GLU A 14 -8.02 15.31 -7.86
C GLU A 14 -8.47 14.14 -8.76
N PRO A 15 -9.68 13.57 -8.55
CA PRO A 15 -10.15 12.39 -9.27
C PRO A 15 -10.35 12.58 -10.78
N GLY A 16 -10.42 13.83 -11.26
CA GLY A 16 -10.54 14.17 -12.68
C GLY A 16 -9.24 14.08 -13.47
N THR A 17 -8.09 14.08 -12.79
CA THR A 17 -6.77 14.15 -13.43
C THR A 17 -6.01 12.85 -13.20
N LYS A 18 -5.51 12.25 -14.28
CA LYS A 18 -4.80 10.96 -14.22
C LYS A 18 -3.29 11.15 -14.26
N ALA A 19 -2.57 10.41 -13.43
CA ALA A 19 -1.13 10.46 -13.36
C ALA A 19 -0.47 9.91 -14.65
N ARG A 20 0.47 10.69 -15.18
CA ARG A 20 1.45 10.27 -16.18
C ARG A 20 2.75 9.95 -15.44
N LEU A 21 3.35 8.79 -15.72
CA LEU A 21 4.67 8.46 -15.19
C LEU A 21 5.77 9.00 -16.11
N THR A 22 6.83 9.48 -15.49
CA THR A 22 8.04 10.04 -16.11
C THR A 22 9.28 9.42 -15.45
N VAL A 23 10.44 9.60 -16.07
CA VAL A 23 11.73 9.30 -15.44
C VAL A 23 12.29 10.62 -14.92
N GLY A 24 12.64 10.64 -13.63
CA GLY A 24 13.25 11.79 -12.95
C GLY A 24 14.61 11.42 -12.36
N HIS A 25 15.34 12.42 -11.86
CA HIS A 25 16.61 12.23 -11.18
C HIS A 25 16.40 12.18 -9.65
N ARG A 26 17.06 11.25 -8.95
CA ARG A 26 17.09 11.16 -7.48
C ARG A 26 17.79 12.37 -6.88
N ILE A 27 18.93 12.75 -7.46
CA ILE A 27 19.63 14.01 -7.23
C ILE A 27 19.38 14.88 -8.45
N ALA A 28 18.67 16.00 -8.27
CA ALA A 28 18.33 16.90 -9.36
C ALA A 28 19.58 17.42 -10.09
N GLU A 29 19.44 17.71 -11.39
CA GLU A 29 20.52 18.25 -12.24
C GLU A 29 21.05 19.59 -11.71
N ILE A 30 20.17 20.45 -11.17
CA ILE A 30 20.56 21.71 -10.52
C ILE A 30 21.47 21.49 -9.29
N ARG A 31 21.42 20.30 -8.67
CA ARG A 31 22.32 19.84 -7.61
C ARG A 31 23.48 18.99 -8.15
N LYS A 32 23.78 19.08 -9.45
CA LYS A 32 24.83 18.34 -10.16
C LYS A 32 24.64 16.82 -10.16
N GLY A 33 23.40 16.34 -10.10
CA GLY A 33 23.13 14.92 -10.32
C GLY A 33 23.34 14.52 -11.78
N GLU A 34 23.98 13.38 -12.01
CA GLU A 34 24.27 12.85 -13.35
C GLU A 34 23.12 12.00 -13.90
N ALA A 35 22.99 11.89 -15.22
CA ALA A 35 22.01 11.01 -15.87
C ALA A 35 22.47 9.53 -15.88
N SER A 36 22.87 9.01 -14.71
CA SER A 36 23.27 7.61 -14.54
C SER A 36 22.07 6.74 -14.15
N LEU A 37 22.10 5.44 -14.47
CA LEU A 37 21.05 4.51 -14.08
C LEU A 37 20.79 4.52 -12.55
N ASP A 38 21.84 4.74 -11.76
CA ASP A 38 21.76 4.79 -10.28
C ASP A 38 21.08 6.08 -9.75
N ASN A 39 21.05 7.13 -10.59
CA ASN A 39 20.42 8.41 -10.29
C ASN A 39 19.06 8.57 -10.97
N LEU A 40 18.63 7.66 -11.85
CA LEU A 40 17.31 7.71 -12.47
C LEU A 40 16.27 6.93 -11.66
N GLN A 41 15.06 7.48 -11.55
CA GLN A 41 13.94 6.79 -10.93
C GLN A 41 12.61 7.12 -11.60
N THR A 42 11.66 6.18 -11.53
CA THR A 42 10.30 6.42 -12.03
C THR A 42 9.50 7.25 -11.03
N GLU A 43 8.89 8.33 -11.53
CA GLU A 43 8.09 9.28 -10.77
C GLU A 43 6.79 9.61 -11.52
N CYS A 44 5.85 10.29 -10.86
CA CYS A 44 4.74 10.92 -11.57
C CYS A 44 5.16 12.30 -12.08
N ALA A 45 4.50 12.79 -13.14
CA ALA A 45 4.82 14.08 -13.75
C ALA A 45 4.86 15.23 -12.73
N ARG A 46 3.90 15.29 -11.81
CA ARG A 46 3.87 16.33 -10.76
C ARG A 46 5.04 16.27 -9.79
N CYS A 47 5.42 15.07 -9.32
CA CYS A 47 6.57 14.92 -8.44
C CYS A 47 7.87 15.33 -9.15
N ASN A 48 7.99 14.96 -10.43
CA ASN A 48 9.17 15.27 -11.23
C ASN A 48 9.27 16.77 -11.57
N GLU A 49 8.14 17.43 -11.90
CA GLU A 49 8.08 18.88 -12.15
C GLU A 49 8.44 19.66 -10.88
N GLN A 50 7.85 19.30 -9.73
CA GLN A 50 8.19 19.93 -8.45
C GLN A 50 9.67 19.73 -8.07
N ALA A 51 10.25 18.56 -8.35
CA ALA A 51 11.65 18.30 -8.04
C ALA A 51 12.64 19.10 -8.91
N GLN A 52 12.22 19.56 -10.10
CA GLN A 52 13.03 20.44 -10.95
C GLN A 52 13.05 21.88 -10.40
N ASP A 53 11.91 22.39 -9.95
CA ASP A 53 11.78 23.76 -9.46
C ASP A 53 12.19 23.92 -7.99
N THR A 54 11.93 22.92 -7.15
CA THR A 54 12.26 22.90 -5.72
C THR A 54 12.60 21.47 -5.30
N PRO A 55 13.89 21.06 -5.39
CA PRO A 55 14.24 19.67 -5.18
C PRO A 55 13.99 19.31 -3.70
N PRO A 56 13.19 18.26 -3.42
CA PRO A 56 12.83 17.90 -2.06
C PRO A 56 14.07 17.59 -1.22
N HIS A 57 13.94 17.77 0.10
CA HIS A 57 14.93 17.23 1.02
C HIS A 57 14.82 15.70 0.97
N PRO A 58 15.94 14.96 0.93
CA PRO A 58 15.88 13.50 1.03
C PRO A 58 15.21 13.11 2.34
N GLU A 59 14.36 12.09 2.30
CA GLU A 59 13.77 11.46 3.48
C GLU A 59 14.88 11.04 4.45
N SER A 60 14.77 11.42 5.72
CA SER A 60 15.65 10.94 6.77
C SER A 60 15.09 9.66 7.41
N LEU A 61 15.99 8.81 7.93
CA LEU A 61 15.58 7.60 8.67
C LEU A 61 14.64 7.92 9.84
N GLY A 62 14.87 9.05 10.52
CA GLY A 62 14.06 9.48 11.66
C GLY A 62 12.61 9.78 11.27
N GLU A 63 12.40 10.49 10.16
CA GLU A 63 11.08 10.82 9.62
C GLU A 63 10.31 9.56 9.22
N VAL A 64 10.97 8.67 8.47
CA VAL A 64 10.35 7.40 8.02
C VAL A 64 10.01 6.51 9.22
N LEU A 65 10.90 6.39 10.21
CA LEU A 65 10.63 5.59 11.41
C LEU A 65 9.47 6.14 12.24
N ALA A 66 9.28 7.46 12.28
CA ALA A 66 8.14 8.05 12.98
C ALA A 66 6.81 7.60 12.37
N VAL A 67 6.72 7.56 11.04
CA VAL A 67 5.54 7.05 10.31
C VAL A 67 5.36 5.55 10.53
N VAL A 68 6.43 4.75 10.36
CA VAL A 68 6.37 3.29 10.53
C VAL A 68 5.93 2.89 11.94
N LYS A 69 6.34 3.65 12.97
CA LYS A 69 5.93 3.38 14.36
C LYS A 69 4.42 3.54 14.59
N GLN A 70 3.77 4.43 13.85
CA GLN A 70 2.33 4.69 13.97
C GLN A 70 1.46 3.62 13.30
N LEU A 71 2.05 2.76 12.45
CA LEU A 71 1.33 1.66 11.80
C LEU A 71 0.83 0.61 12.80
N GLY A 72 -0.32 0.01 12.51
CA GLY A 72 -0.83 -1.15 13.25
C GLY A 72 0.05 -2.39 13.05
N ALA A 73 -0.13 -3.42 13.89
CA ALA A 73 0.69 -4.65 13.82
C ALA A 73 0.58 -5.36 12.46
N ALA A 74 -0.63 -5.42 11.89
CA ALA A 74 -0.87 -6.01 10.57
C ALA A 74 -0.15 -5.24 9.45
N ASP A 75 -0.20 -3.90 9.49
CA ASP A 75 0.46 -3.05 8.50
C ASP A 75 1.98 -3.12 8.60
N LYS A 76 2.54 -3.18 9.82
CA LYS A 76 3.97 -3.40 10.05
C LYS A 76 4.45 -4.74 9.49
N ALA A 77 3.69 -5.80 9.73
CA ALA A 77 4.01 -7.13 9.19
C ALA A 77 3.95 -7.14 7.65
N ALA A 78 2.93 -6.53 7.06
CA ALA A 78 2.82 -6.38 5.61
C ALA A 78 4.01 -5.59 5.03
N LEU A 79 4.37 -4.46 5.65
CA LEU A 79 5.52 -3.65 5.24
C LEU A 79 6.82 -4.45 5.32
N LEU A 80 7.04 -5.21 6.39
CA LEU A 80 8.22 -6.07 6.53
C LEU A 80 8.29 -7.10 5.38
N THR A 81 7.21 -7.82 5.12
CA THR A 81 7.16 -8.79 4.01
C THR A 81 7.44 -8.13 2.66
N TRP A 82 6.93 -6.93 2.41
CA TRP A 82 7.18 -6.22 1.16
C TRP A 82 8.64 -5.79 1.00
N LEU A 83 9.27 -5.36 2.09
CA LEU A 83 10.69 -5.00 2.11
C LEU A 83 11.58 -6.22 1.87
N GLU A 84 11.27 -7.36 2.50
CA GLU A 84 12.00 -8.62 2.29
C GLU A 84 11.84 -9.16 0.87
N CYS A 85 10.65 -9.05 0.28
CA CYS A 85 10.39 -9.51 -1.09
C CYS A 85 10.89 -8.51 -2.16
N GLY A 86 11.18 -7.26 -1.78
CA GLY A 86 11.58 -6.20 -2.71
C GLY A 86 10.44 -5.65 -3.59
N TYR A 87 9.19 -6.02 -3.33
CA TYR A 87 8.02 -5.49 -4.02
C TYR A 87 6.78 -5.51 -3.13
N ARG A 88 5.84 -4.60 -3.43
CA ARG A 88 4.53 -4.56 -2.77
C ARG A 88 3.71 -5.80 -3.15
N HIS A 89 3.35 -6.62 -2.16
CA HIS A 89 2.45 -7.74 -2.38
C HIS A 89 1.06 -7.20 -2.72
N ARG A 90 0.51 -7.64 -3.86
CA ARG A 90 -0.84 -7.24 -4.32
C ARG A 90 -1.85 -8.30 -3.92
N ASN A 91 -2.97 -7.89 -3.35
CA ASN A 91 -4.02 -8.81 -2.92
C ASN A 91 -4.98 -9.13 -4.08
N LYS A 92 -5.94 -10.04 -3.84
CA LYS A 92 -6.92 -10.46 -4.86
C LYS A 92 -7.75 -9.28 -5.41
N VAL A 93 -8.02 -8.26 -4.60
CA VAL A 93 -8.75 -7.05 -5.00
C VAL A 93 -7.91 -6.22 -5.95
N ASP A 94 -6.62 -6.03 -5.67
CA ASP A 94 -5.69 -5.34 -6.56
C ASP A 94 -5.65 -5.98 -7.96
N PHE A 95 -5.56 -7.31 -8.02
CA PHE A 95 -5.57 -8.05 -9.28
C PHE A 95 -6.91 -7.90 -10.02
N ALA A 96 -8.04 -7.97 -9.31
CA ALA A 96 -9.37 -7.80 -9.90
C ALA A 96 -9.57 -6.38 -10.45
N TYR A 97 -9.11 -5.35 -9.71
CA TYR A 97 -9.15 -3.97 -10.16
C TYR A 97 -8.31 -3.76 -11.42
N ASP A 98 -7.10 -4.31 -11.47
CA ASP A 98 -6.21 -4.22 -12.63
C ASP A 98 -6.76 -4.85 -13.90
N ARG A 99 -7.54 -5.93 -13.76
CA ARG A 99 -8.27 -6.53 -14.87
C ARG A 99 -9.43 -5.65 -15.29
N THR A 100 -10.23 -5.19 -14.32
CA THR A 100 -11.41 -4.35 -14.56
C THR A 100 -11.06 -3.03 -15.24
N ARG A 101 -9.96 -2.38 -14.86
CA ARG A 101 -9.56 -1.08 -15.42
C ARG A 101 -9.17 -1.14 -16.91
N ARG A 102 -8.85 -2.32 -17.44
CA ARG A 102 -8.55 -2.56 -18.87
C ARG A 102 -9.78 -2.72 -19.75
N LEU A 103 -10.96 -2.94 -19.15
CA LEU A 103 -12.21 -3.14 -19.88
C LEU A 103 -12.78 -1.84 -20.49
N ALA A 104 -13.69 -1.99 -21.46
CA ALA A 104 -14.46 -0.89 -22.02
C ALA A 104 -15.40 -0.27 -20.96
N PRO A 105 -15.85 1.00 -21.14
CA PRO A 105 -16.74 1.66 -20.17
C PRO A 105 -18.05 0.90 -19.90
N SER A 106 -18.69 0.35 -20.93
CA SER A 106 -19.93 -0.45 -20.79
C SER A 106 -19.70 -1.73 -19.96
N GLU A 107 -18.58 -2.42 -20.20
CA GLU A 107 -18.20 -3.62 -19.46
C GLU A 107 -17.85 -3.30 -17.99
N LYS A 108 -17.20 -2.16 -17.74
CA LYS A 108 -16.95 -1.68 -16.37
C LYS A 108 -18.25 -1.44 -15.62
N GLU A 109 -19.27 -0.88 -16.27
CA GLU A 109 -20.59 -0.68 -15.66
C GLU A 109 -21.23 -2.03 -15.26
N HIS A 110 -21.10 -3.07 -16.09
CA HIS A 110 -21.58 -4.41 -15.73
C HIS A 110 -20.89 -4.96 -14.47
N ILE A 111 -19.57 -4.79 -14.35
CA ILE A 111 -18.83 -5.19 -13.14
C ILE A 111 -19.30 -4.38 -11.92
N MET A 112 -19.48 -3.06 -12.06
CA MET A 112 -19.97 -2.22 -10.96
C MET A 112 -21.39 -2.58 -10.55
N ALA A 113 -22.29 -2.88 -11.49
CA ALA A 113 -23.65 -3.33 -11.20
C ALA A 113 -23.64 -4.66 -10.43
N PHE A 114 -22.81 -5.62 -10.84
CA PHE A 114 -22.60 -6.87 -10.13
C PHE A 114 -22.12 -6.63 -8.68
N LEU A 115 -21.08 -5.81 -8.48
CA LEU A 115 -20.55 -5.52 -7.15
C LEU A 115 -21.57 -4.81 -6.24
N ARG A 116 -22.34 -3.85 -6.79
CA ARG A 116 -23.43 -3.19 -6.06
C ARG A 116 -24.50 -4.20 -5.61
N SER A 117 -24.86 -5.15 -6.47
CA SER A 117 -25.82 -6.22 -6.14
C SER A 117 -25.26 -7.15 -5.05
N ALA A 118 -24.02 -7.62 -5.21
CA ALA A 118 -23.38 -8.54 -4.30
C ALA A 118 -23.18 -7.96 -2.89
N THR A 119 -23.07 -6.64 -2.77
CA THR A 119 -22.83 -5.93 -1.50
C THR A 119 -24.10 -5.35 -0.86
N LYS A 120 -25.25 -5.39 -1.55
CA LYS A 120 -26.52 -4.77 -1.13
C LYS A 120 -27.05 -5.28 0.22
N GLY A 121 -26.73 -6.52 0.60
CA GLY A 121 -27.12 -7.15 1.88
C GLY A 121 -26.05 -7.11 2.97
N MET A 122 -24.86 -6.59 2.69
CA MET A 122 -23.75 -6.56 3.66
C MET A 122 -23.80 -5.34 4.59
N ARG A 123 -24.68 -4.36 4.31
CA ARG A 123 -24.98 -3.27 5.25
C ARG A 123 -26.04 -3.73 6.23
N GLN A 124 -25.60 -4.38 7.31
CA GLN A 124 -26.08 -4.23 8.69
C GLN A 124 -25.33 -5.22 9.60
N VAL A 125 -24.04 -4.98 9.83
CA VAL A 125 -23.39 -5.30 11.11
C VAL A 125 -22.47 -4.12 11.45
N GLY A 126 -22.83 -3.41 12.52
CA GLY A 126 -21.91 -2.76 13.46
C GLY A 126 -20.98 -1.68 12.95
N GLY A 127 -21.19 -0.45 13.43
CA GLY A 127 -20.05 0.31 13.94
C GLY A 127 -19.48 -0.42 15.15
N ALA A 128 -18.52 -1.31 14.93
CA ALA A 128 -17.56 -1.89 15.88
C ALA A 128 -16.77 -2.97 15.13
N GLU A 129 -15.44 -2.96 15.30
CA GLU A 129 -14.46 -3.99 14.91
C GLU A 129 -14.58 -4.63 13.50
N VAL A 130 -13.59 -4.38 12.65
CA VAL A 130 -13.35 -5.20 11.45
C VAL A 130 -12.84 -6.55 11.94
N ASP A 131 -13.72 -7.54 12.08
CA ASP A 131 -13.33 -8.90 12.44
C ASP A 131 -12.41 -9.48 11.36
N ASP A 132 -11.18 -9.71 11.81
CA ASP A 132 -10.03 -10.24 11.11
C ASP A 132 -10.25 -11.74 10.79
N PRO A 133 -9.94 -12.22 9.57
CA PRO A 133 -10.02 -13.65 9.24
C PRO A 133 -9.08 -14.56 10.07
N ARG A 134 -8.31 -14.02 11.03
CA ARG A 134 -7.45 -14.76 11.97
C ARG A 134 -8.15 -15.33 13.21
N ASN A 135 -9.43 -15.04 13.49
CA ASN A 135 -10.09 -15.59 14.67
C ASN A 135 -10.84 -16.91 14.38
N LEU A 136 -10.07 -17.95 14.08
CA LEU A 136 -10.51 -19.35 14.06
C LEU A 136 -9.44 -20.22 14.72
N SER A 137 -9.37 -20.17 16.05
CA SER A 137 -9.01 -21.33 16.89
C SER A 137 -8.96 -20.95 18.36
N ALA A 138 -9.94 -21.40 19.13
CA ALA A 138 -9.74 -21.73 20.54
C ALA A 138 -10.39 -23.10 20.76
N ALA A 139 -9.69 -24.14 20.32
CA ALA A 139 -9.93 -25.49 20.81
C ALA A 139 -9.26 -25.58 22.19
N THR A 140 -10.08 -25.74 23.22
CA THR A 140 -9.81 -26.44 24.49
C THR A 140 -8.44 -26.22 25.15
N GLU A 141 -8.42 -25.39 26.19
CA GLU A 141 -7.38 -25.41 27.22
C GLU A 141 -7.65 -26.58 28.19
N GLU A 142 -6.74 -27.55 28.24
CA GLU A 142 -6.58 -28.46 29.38
C GLU A 142 -5.54 -27.84 30.34
N PRO A 143 -5.78 -27.78 31.66
CA PRO A 143 -4.84 -27.15 32.60
C PRO A 143 -3.62 -28.05 32.83
N PHE A 144 -2.43 -27.47 32.65
CA PHE A 144 -1.15 -28.09 33.00
C PHE A 144 -1.04 -28.20 34.52
N ALA A 145 -0.99 -29.42 35.05
CA ALA A 145 -0.83 -29.70 36.47
C ALA A 145 0.60 -29.38 36.94
N ASP A 146 0.68 -28.83 38.16
CA ASP A 146 1.90 -28.51 38.90
C ASP A 146 2.72 -29.78 39.17
N ALA A 147 4.02 -29.75 38.87
CA ALA A 147 4.95 -30.82 39.22
C ALA A 147 5.61 -30.50 40.57
N PRO A 148 5.71 -31.46 41.52
CA PRO A 148 6.31 -31.19 42.83
C PRO A 148 7.83 -31.02 42.75
N ASP A 149 8.29 -30.07 43.55
CA ASP A 149 9.66 -29.82 43.98
C ASP A 149 10.27 -31.07 44.63
N ASP A 150 11.41 -31.53 44.14
CA ASP A 150 12.17 -32.61 44.77
C ASP A 150 13.68 -32.27 44.84
N SER A 151 14.06 -31.82 46.04
CA SER A 151 15.24 -32.19 46.83
C SER A 151 16.54 -32.56 46.11
N SER A 152 17.60 -31.79 46.38
CA SER A 152 18.97 -32.27 46.59
C SER A 152 19.75 -31.35 47.51
#